data_AF-A0AA88KJ04-F1
#
_entry.id   AF-A0AA88KJ04-F1
#
_cell.length_a   1.000
_cell.length_b   1.000
_cell.length_c   1.000
_cell.angle_alpha   90.00
_cell.angle_beta   90.00
_cell.angle_gamma   90.00
#
_symmetry.space_group_name_H-M   'P 1'
#
loop_
_entity.id
_entity.type
_entity.pdbx_description
1 polymer ?
#
loop_
_entity_poly.entity_id
_entity_poly.type
_entity_poly.pdbx_seq_one_letter_code
_entity_poly.pdbx_strand_id
1 'polypeptide(L)'
;MITTIAGNGTKGYNGDSPYQPSLSHFSPFFSHISKHERDMIPNTKLIVFQPLFEKLCPHFHSTILKDFNLLSSMSCREHELIQHIIDFVLYDPDKLVEPIMTCEIIEYLYILGLAQGEFMELKNYFILVLLEKHITSENVIDTLLMIEQYLTKQLSHSIMLKLKNYCLEFIQIKLREESYIIRDPRLIPYDVEILEKCSNTTITPIVLEDSIENPIPPDEIIKSLWNDKRTSDIRIKLSHKKNNSFIYAHRTILGSRGKLFEAMFNSGSQLEDLKYDEKDEIFTLIPSTPQDAISLEYIVKYCYNQLEHIESEHAASLILTASVNEMPELVSLAFKSIHIDCSNYFEFANSLDFENDLFSDVIQIMVDFGVNHRHELFNENSDLDQLPASLSHKLVVKFANM
;
A
#
# COMPACT_ATOMS: atom_id res chain seq x y z
N MET A 1 -37.06 28.76 -23.56
CA MET A 1 -35.60 28.90 -23.47
C MET A 1 -35.31 29.29 -22.03
N ILE A 2 -34.83 28.34 -21.22
CA ILE A 2 -34.47 28.62 -19.81
C ILE A 2 -33.00 29.01 -19.84
N THR A 3 -32.69 30.23 -19.43
CA THR A 3 -31.35 30.77 -19.33
C THR A 3 -30.94 30.74 -17.86
N THR A 4 -30.03 29.84 -17.49
CA THR A 4 -29.37 29.86 -16.18
C THR A 4 -28.15 30.78 -16.26
N ILE A 5 -28.16 31.86 -15.47
CA ILE A 5 -26.98 32.67 -15.17
C ILE A 5 -26.44 32.12 -13.84
N ALA A 6 -25.38 31.32 -13.90
CA ALA A 6 -24.60 30.92 -12.72
C ALA A 6 -23.27 31.68 -12.70
N GLY A 7 -22.86 32.10 -11.50
CA GLY A 7 -21.89 33.17 -11.25
C GLY A 7 -20.47 32.96 -11.78
N ASN A 8 -19.85 34.10 -12.09
CA ASN A 8 -18.41 34.41 -12.08
C ASN A 8 -17.45 33.50 -12.86
N GLY A 9 -17.92 32.84 -13.91
CA GLY A 9 -17.10 31.97 -14.75
C GLY A 9 -15.88 32.65 -15.37
N THR A 10 -14.69 32.37 -14.82
CA THR A 10 -13.49 32.22 -15.63
C THR A 10 -13.72 31.10 -16.64
N LYS A 11 -13.33 31.34 -17.89
CA LYS A 11 -13.51 30.39 -19.00
C LYS A 11 -12.75 29.10 -18.68
N GLY A 12 -13.45 28.01 -18.37
CA GLY A 12 -12.85 26.67 -18.19
C GLY A 12 -13.36 25.86 -17.01
N TYR A 13 -14.11 26.44 -16.06
CA TYR A 13 -14.56 25.72 -14.86
C TYR A 13 -16.09 25.52 -14.87
N ASN A 14 -16.52 24.26 -14.83
CA ASN A 14 -17.91 23.88 -14.65
C ASN A 14 -18.23 23.93 -13.14
N GLY A 15 -19.17 24.80 -12.77
CA GLY A 15 -19.49 25.15 -11.38
C GLY A 15 -20.29 24.11 -10.58
N ASP A 16 -19.83 22.87 -10.51
CA ASP A 16 -20.42 21.82 -9.66
C ASP A 16 -19.54 21.55 -8.42
N SER A 17 -20.02 21.96 -7.23
CA SER A 17 -19.64 21.49 -5.87
C SER A 17 -18.16 21.63 -5.44
N PRO A 18 -17.80 21.66 -4.14
CA PRO A 18 -16.39 21.65 -3.76
C PRO A 18 -15.81 20.31 -4.20
N TYR A 19 -14.80 20.37 -5.07
CA TYR A 19 -13.96 19.26 -5.49
C TYR A 19 -13.50 18.47 -4.25
N GLN A 20 -14.23 17.43 -3.86
CA GLN A 20 -13.59 16.28 -3.25
C GLN A 20 -12.87 15.63 -4.41
N PRO A 21 -11.53 15.61 -4.46
CA PRO A 21 -10.85 14.83 -5.48
C PRO A 21 -11.47 13.45 -5.46
N SER A 22 -11.89 12.95 -6.63
CA SER A 22 -12.23 11.54 -6.79
C SER A 22 -10.92 10.78 -6.64
N LEU A 23 -10.46 10.68 -5.40
CA LEU A 23 -9.38 9.85 -4.91
C LEU A 23 -9.70 8.37 -5.12
N SER A 24 -10.66 8.02 -5.97
CA SER A 24 -10.88 6.66 -6.47
C SER A 24 -9.64 6.09 -7.15
N HIS A 25 -8.67 6.92 -7.55
CA HIS A 25 -7.33 6.51 -7.99
C HIS A 25 -6.29 6.37 -6.86
N PHE A 26 -6.67 6.63 -5.60
CA PHE A 26 -5.87 6.49 -4.37
C PHE A 26 -6.66 5.86 -3.20
N SER A 27 -7.87 5.32 -3.44
CA SER A 27 -8.72 4.57 -2.48
C SER A 27 -7.94 3.36 -1.91
N PRO A 28 -8.34 2.66 -0.83
CA PRO A 28 -7.44 1.84 -0.01
C PRO A 28 -7.03 0.54 -0.70
N PHE A 29 -6.21 0.66 -1.72
CA PHE A 29 -5.78 -0.41 -2.58
C PHE A 29 -4.83 -1.37 -1.85
N PHE A 30 -4.27 -0.91 -0.74
CA PHE A 30 -3.40 -1.68 0.14
C PHE A 30 -3.89 -1.66 1.58
N SER A 31 -5.20 -1.86 1.81
CA SER A 31 -5.79 -2.10 3.15
C SER A 31 -5.16 -3.30 3.92
N HIS A 32 -4.09 -3.88 3.39
CA HIS A 32 -3.39 -5.05 3.88
C HIS A 32 -1.87 -4.86 3.96
N ILE A 33 -1.32 -3.64 3.85
CA ILE A 33 0.09 -3.38 4.16
C ILE A 33 0.17 -2.57 5.46
N SER A 34 0.83 -3.16 6.44
CA SER A 34 1.05 -2.60 7.77
C SER A 34 2.32 -1.78 7.81
N LYS A 35 2.31 -0.73 8.63
CA LYS A 35 3.45 0.13 8.88
C LYS A 35 4.36 -0.50 9.93
N HIS A 36 5.64 -0.70 9.61
CA HIS A 36 6.59 -1.36 10.51
C HIS A 36 7.88 -0.56 10.68
N GLU A 37 8.46 -0.54 11.88
CA GLU A 37 9.74 0.14 12.15
C GLU A 37 10.92 -0.43 11.33
N ARG A 38 10.84 -1.69 10.89
CA ARG A 38 11.82 -2.32 10.00
C ARG A 38 11.94 -1.62 8.64
N ASP A 39 10.91 -0.86 8.24
CA ASP A 39 10.84 -0.11 6.99
C ASP A 39 11.29 1.35 7.17
N MET A 40 11.91 1.68 8.31
CA MET A 40 12.43 3.03 8.56
C MET A 40 13.65 3.33 7.69
N ILE A 41 13.63 4.46 6.98
CA ILE A 41 14.78 4.94 6.20
C ILE A 41 15.93 5.28 7.18
N PRO A 42 17.15 4.76 6.97
CA PRO A 42 18.29 5.00 7.85
C PRO A 42 18.52 6.49 8.12
N ASN A 43 18.82 6.83 9.38
CA ASN A 43 19.06 8.21 9.84
C ASN A 43 17.86 9.17 9.69
N THR A 44 16.65 8.64 9.50
CA THR A 44 15.41 9.43 9.48
C THR A 44 14.37 8.80 10.41
N LYS A 45 13.21 9.45 10.53
CA LYS A 45 12.01 8.87 11.16
C LYS A 45 10.95 8.44 10.14
N LEU A 46 11.31 8.46 8.85
CA LEU A 46 10.39 8.10 7.77
C LEU A 46 10.27 6.59 7.71
N ILE A 47 9.04 6.08 7.80
CA ILE A 47 8.72 4.66 7.64
C ILE A 47 7.99 4.49 6.32
N VAL A 48 8.58 3.71 5.42
CA VAL A 48 8.04 3.45 4.09
C VAL A 48 8.49 2.09 3.60
N PHE A 49 7.53 1.25 3.19
CA PHE A 49 7.85 0.02 2.48
C PHE A 49 8.31 0.35 1.06
N GLN A 50 9.61 0.66 0.93
CA GLN A 50 10.22 1.19 -0.30
C GLN A 50 9.98 0.35 -1.55
N PRO A 51 9.99 -1.00 -1.52
CA PRO A 51 9.75 -1.81 -2.72
C PRO A 51 8.39 -1.54 -3.36
N LEU A 52 7.35 -1.35 -2.54
CA LEU A 52 6.01 -1.01 -3.03
C LEU A 52 5.91 0.47 -3.42
N PHE A 53 6.48 1.36 -2.61
CA PHE A 53 6.45 2.79 -2.87
C PHE A 53 7.16 3.17 -4.18
N GLU A 54 8.31 2.54 -4.50
CA GLU A 54 9.05 2.75 -5.75
C GLU A 54 8.20 2.43 -6.99
N LYS A 55 7.27 1.47 -6.88
CA LYS A 55 6.37 1.09 -7.98
C LYS A 55 5.18 2.05 -8.13
N LEU A 56 4.73 2.65 -7.03
CA LEU A 56 3.59 3.56 -7.00
C LEU A 56 3.97 4.99 -7.34
N CYS A 57 5.11 5.45 -6.84
CA CYS A 57 5.59 6.81 -6.97
C CYS A 57 7.11 6.81 -7.25
N PRO A 58 7.55 6.31 -8.41
CA PRO A 58 8.96 6.18 -8.79
C PRO A 58 9.73 7.51 -8.76
N HIS A 59 9.13 8.62 -9.18
CA HIS A 59 9.78 9.92 -9.17
C HIS A 59 9.94 10.43 -7.75
N PHE A 60 8.90 10.39 -6.91
CA PHE A 60 9.01 10.74 -5.49
C PHE A 60 10.05 9.88 -4.77
N HIS A 61 10.06 8.56 -5.04
CA HIS A 61 11.06 7.67 -4.46
C HIS A 61 12.49 8.06 -4.84
N SER A 62 12.71 8.32 -6.13
CA SER A 62 14.05 8.61 -6.64
C SER A 62 14.55 10.02 -6.31
N THR A 63 13.68 11.03 -6.26
CA THR A 63 14.08 12.42 -6.00
C THR A 63 14.10 12.78 -4.52
N ILE A 64 13.26 12.15 -3.68
CA ILE A 64 13.16 12.46 -2.26
C ILE A 64 13.72 11.31 -1.41
N LEU A 65 13.13 10.12 -1.50
CA LEU A 65 13.43 9.04 -0.54
C LEU A 65 14.83 8.43 -0.70
N LYS A 66 15.39 8.48 -1.92
CA LYS A 66 16.78 8.04 -2.20
C LYS A 66 17.83 9.13 -2.03
N ASP A 67 17.44 10.40 -1.90
CA ASP A 67 18.38 11.52 -1.75
C ASP A 67 18.63 11.83 -0.27
N PHE A 68 19.66 11.17 0.30
CA PHE A 68 20.07 11.40 1.68
C PHE A 68 20.51 12.84 1.97
N ASN A 69 21.08 13.54 0.98
CA ASN A 69 21.52 14.93 1.19
C ASN A 69 20.29 15.84 1.33
N LEU A 70 19.31 15.65 0.45
CA LEU A 70 18.04 16.38 0.51
C LEU A 70 17.34 16.13 1.86
N LEU A 71 17.12 14.86 2.23
CA LEU A 71 16.47 14.50 3.50
C LEU A 71 17.23 15.08 4.71
N SER A 72 18.56 15.02 4.72
CA SER A 72 19.35 15.59 5.82
C SER A 72 19.24 17.12 5.95
N SER A 73 18.90 17.82 4.85
CA SER A 73 18.72 19.27 4.84
C SER A 73 17.29 19.71 5.21
N MET A 74 16.34 18.77 5.24
CA MET A 74 14.94 19.02 5.53
C MET A 74 14.69 19.16 7.04
N SER A 75 13.79 20.07 7.38
CA SER A 75 13.29 20.29 8.73
C SER A 75 12.47 19.09 9.25
N CYS A 76 12.23 19.05 10.57
CA CYS A 76 11.31 18.07 11.15
C CYS A 76 9.91 18.16 10.53
N ARG A 77 9.45 19.38 10.21
CA ARG A 77 8.14 19.61 9.59
C ARG A 77 8.06 19.02 8.19
N GLU A 78 9.09 19.23 7.36
CA GLU A 78 9.16 18.64 6.03
C GLU A 78 9.15 17.10 6.10
N HIS A 79 9.84 16.49 7.06
CA HIS A 79 9.76 15.05 7.30
C HIS A 79 8.35 14.57 7.69
N GLU A 80 7.63 15.30 8.54
CA GLU A 80 6.24 14.97 8.89
C GLU A 80 5.33 14.99 7.67
N LEU A 81 5.48 16.00 6.80
CA LEU A 81 4.71 16.12 5.56
C LEU A 81 5.03 15.01 4.57
N ILE A 82 6.32 14.64 4.44
CA ILE A 82 6.72 13.47 3.65
C ILE A 82 6.07 12.20 4.21
N GLN A 83 6.09 12.01 5.54
CA GLN A 83 5.43 10.87 6.16
C GLN A 83 3.91 10.87 5.93
N HIS A 84 3.26 12.04 5.93
CA HIS A 84 1.84 12.16 5.61
C HIS A 84 1.55 11.74 4.17
N ILE A 85 2.39 12.13 3.22
CA ILE A 85 2.25 11.71 1.81
C ILE A 85 2.44 10.18 1.70
N ILE A 86 3.45 9.63 2.38
CA ILE A 86 3.67 8.17 2.42
C ILE A 86 2.47 7.44 3.02
N ASP A 87 1.97 7.92 4.16
CA ASP A 87 0.80 7.35 4.84
C ASP A 87 -0.41 7.37 3.90
N PHE A 88 -0.66 8.49 3.24
CA PHE A 88 -1.74 8.64 2.26
C PHE A 88 -1.62 7.66 1.08
N VAL A 89 -0.40 7.38 0.59
CA VAL A 89 -0.19 6.46 -0.53
C VAL A 89 -0.29 4.98 -0.12
N LEU A 90 0.25 4.62 1.05
CA LEU A 90 0.45 3.21 1.42
C LEU A 90 -0.44 2.69 2.54
N TYR A 91 -0.65 3.48 3.59
CA TYR A 91 -1.09 2.97 4.88
C TYR A 91 -2.51 3.41 5.25
N ASP A 92 -2.88 4.63 4.90
CA ASP A 92 -4.14 5.26 5.30
C ASP A 92 -4.51 6.39 4.31
N PRO A 93 -5.19 6.07 3.19
CA PRO A 93 -5.56 7.06 2.18
C PRO A 93 -6.63 8.04 2.66
N ASP A 94 -7.40 7.68 3.70
CA ASP A 94 -8.40 8.55 4.31
C ASP A 94 -7.77 9.60 5.23
N LYS A 95 -6.46 9.49 5.51
CA LYS A 95 -5.72 10.38 6.40
C LYS A 95 -5.30 11.70 5.78
N LEU A 96 -5.64 11.99 4.52
CA LEU A 96 -5.30 13.27 3.92
C LEU A 96 -6.10 14.40 4.59
N VAL A 97 -5.54 14.97 5.65
CA VAL A 97 -6.12 16.12 6.36
C VAL A 97 -6.05 17.33 5.43
N GLU A 98 -7.18 18.02 5.24
CA GLU A 98 -7.18 19.31 4.55
C GLU A 98 -6.22 20.28 5.28
N PRO A 99 -5.18 20.79 4.60
CA PRO A 99 -4.27 21.75 5.21
C PRO A 99 -5.04 22.98 5.64
N ILE A 100 -4.78 23.46 6.85
CA ILE A 100 -5.58 24.54 7.44
C ILE A 100 -4.90 25.89 7.19
N MET A 101 -3.58 25.90 6.99
CA MET A 101 -2.77 27.12 6.91
C MET A 101 -2.07 27.27 5.56
N THR A 102 -1.90 28.52 5.11
CA THR A 102 -1.18 28.89 3.88
C THR A 102 0.22 28.29 3.83
N CYS A 103 0.94 28.32 4.96
CA CYS A 103 2.29 27.77 5.05
C CYS A 103 2.35 26.27 4.76
N GLU A 104 1.42 25.49 5.34
CA GLU A 104 1.36 24.04 5.14
C GLU A 104 1.09 23.69 3.68
N ILE A 105 0.21 24.43 3.01
CA ILE A 105 -0.09 24.20 1.59
C ILE A 105 1.14 24.45 0.73
N ILE A 106 1.90 25.53 1.00
CA ILE A 106 3.14 25.84 0.28
C ILE A 106 4.19 24.74 0.51
N GLU A 107 4.33 24.26 1.74
CA GLU A 107 5.23 23.16 2.09
C GLU A 107 4.86 21.85 1.35
N TYR A 108 3.56 21.51 1.31
CA TYR A 108 3.07 20.37 0.53
C TYR A 108 3.38 20.55 -0.96
N LEU A 109 3.09 21.71 -1.53
CA LEU A 109 3.33 21.99 -2.95
C LEU A 109 4.81 22.00 -3.31
N TYR A 110 5.69 22.38 -2.37
CA TYR A 110 7.12 22.26 -2.52
C TYR A 110 7.53 20.79 -2.57
N ILE A 111 7.19 19.99 -1.56
CA ILE A 111 7.56 18.56 -1.51
C ILE A 111 7.00 17.80 -2.73
N LEU A 112 5.72 17.98 -3.04
CA LEU A 112 5.08 17.34 -4.19
C LEU A 112 5.70 17.79 -5.52
N GLY A 113 6.13 19.05 -5.62
CA GLY A 113 6.74 19.59 -6.83
C GLY A 113 8.13 19.02 -7.14
N LEU A 114 8.79 18.38 -6.18
CA LEU A 114 10.03 17.62 -6.39
C LEU A 114 9.80 16.31 -7.17
N ALA A 115 8.59 15.76 -7.12
CA ALA A 115 8.18 14.57 -7.85
C ALA A 115 7.51 14.98 -9.17
N GLN A 116 8.26 14.95 -10.28
CA GLN A 116 7.71 15.33 -11.59
C GLN A 116 6.65 14.32 -12.04
N GLY A 117 5.56 14.81 -12.64
CA GLY A 117 4.52 13.96 -13.23
C GLY A 117 3.56 13.25 -12.25
N GLU A 118 3.92 13.17 -10.97
CA GLU A 118 3.12 12.45 -9.95
C GLU A 118 2.20 13.39 -9.15
N PHE A 119 1.19 12.82 -8.49
CA PHE A 119 0.29 13.55 -7.57
C PHE A 119 -0.43 14.76 -8.20
N MET A 120 -0.70 14.74 -9.51
CA MET A 120 -1.23 15.89 -10.23
C MET A 120 -2.59 16.36 -9.70
N GLU A 121 -3.49 15.42 -9.36
CA GLU A 121 -4.77 15.74 -8.72
C GLU A 121 -4.58 16.46 -7.38
N LEU A 122 -3.69 15.95 -6.53
CA LEU A 122 -3.39 16.52 -5.21
C LEU A 122 -2.71 17.90 -5.33
N LYS A 123 -1.77 18.05 -6.26
CA LYS A 123 -1.14 19.35 -6.56
C LYS A 123 -2.15 20.38 -7.04
N ASN A 124 -3.02 20.01 -7.97
CA ASN A 124 -4.06 20.89 -8.49
C ASN A 124 -5.06 21.27 -7.39
N TYR A 125 -5.44 20.33 -6.53
CA TYR A 125 -6.28 20.58 -5.37
C TYR A 125 -5.64 21.62 -4.43
N PHE A 126 -4.39 21.43 -4.03
CA PHE A 126 -3.69 22.36 -3.15
C PHE A 126 -3.44 23.73 -3.78
N ILE A 127 -3.16 23.79 -5.08
CA ILE A 127 -3.09 25.07 -5.80
C ILE A 127 -4.45 25.77 -5.72
N LEU A 128 -5.54 25.10 -6.07
CA LEU A 128 -6.87 25.69 -6.04
C LEU A 128 -7.25 26.20 -4.65
N VAL A 129 -7.05 25.39 -3.61
CA VAL A 129 -7.29 25.78 -2.21
C VAL A 129 -6.45 27.01 -1.84
N LEU A 130 -5.16 27.01 -2.17
CA LEU A 130 -4.26 28.13 -1.88
C LEU A 130 -4.74 29.43 -2.54
N LEU A 131 -5.02 29.37 -3.84
CA LEU A 131 -5.36 30.55 -4.64
C LEU A 131 -6.74 31.12 -4.30
N GLU A 132 -7.73 30.26 -4.03
CA GLU A 132 -9.11 30.70 -3.79
C GLU A 132 -9.39 31.08 -2.33
N LYS A 133 -8.75 30.40 -1.37
CA LYS A 133 -9.11 30.53 0.06
C LYS A 133 -8.04 31.17 0.92
N HIS A 134 -6.76 31.08 0.54
CA HIS A 134 -5.65 31.41 1.45
C HIS A 134 -4.83 32.63 1.05
N ILE A 135 -4.69 32.95 -0.24
CA ILE A 135 -3.97 34.16 -0.67
C ILE A 135 -4.92 35.37 -0.66
N THR A 136 -4.55 36.40 0.11
CA THR A 136 -5.31 37.64 0.28
C THR A 136 -4.39 38.86 0.19
N SER A 137 -4.95 40.07 0.07
CA SER A 137 -4.17 41.31 0.12
C SER A 137 -3.38 41.48 1.44
N GLU A 138 -3.80 40.82 2.53
CA GLU A 138 -3.15 40.93 3.83
C GLU A 138 -1.90 40.06 3.95
N ASN A 139 -1.86 38.91 3.26
CA ASN A 139 -0.80 37.91 3.45
C ASN A 139 0.01 37.56 2.18
N VAL A 140 -0.30 38.17 1.03
CA VAL A 140 0.38 37.86 -0.25
C VAL A 140 1.89 38.14 -0.19
N ILE A 141 2.32 39.17 0.55
CA ILE A 141 3.75 39.49 0.71
C ILE A 141 4.45 38.41 1.54
N ASP A 142 3.85 37.98 2.66
CA ASP A 142 4.39 36.89 3.48
C ASP A 142 4.44 35.58 2.71
N THR A 143 3.41 35.32 1.90
CA THR A 143 3.34 34.15 1.01
C THR A 143 4.46 34.18 -0.04
N LEU A 144 4.68 35.33 -0.70
CA LEU A 144 5.77 35.52 -1.67
C LEU A 144 7.14 35.26 -1.04
N LEU A 145 7.39 35.82 0.15
CA LEU A 145 8.66 35.64 0.86
C LEU A 145 8.88 34.18 1.27
N MET A 146 7.82 33.47 1.66
CA MET A 146 7.91 32.04 1.96
C MET A 146 8.25 31.22 0.71
N ILE A 147 7.59 31.48 -0.42
CA ILE A 147 7.89 30.82 -1.70
C ILE A 147 9.37 31.05 -2.09
N GLU A 148 9.88 32.26 -1.89
CA GLU A 148 11.27 32.61 -2.17
C GLU A 148 12.27 31.84 -1.30
N GLN A 149 11.95 31.62 -0.02
CA GLN A 149 12.78 30.75 0.83
C GLN A 149 12.92 29.34 0.25
N TYR A 150 11.86 28.77 -0.33
CA TYR A 150 11.93 27.47 -1.01
C TYR A 150 12.69 27.52 -2.34
N LEU A 151 12.53 28.61 -3.11
CA LEU A 151 13.30 28.80 -4.34
C LEU A 151 14.80 28.92 -4.07
N THR A 152 15.23 29.45 -2.92
CA THR A 152 16.66 29.43 -2.55
C THR A 152 17.21 28.02 -2.35
N LYS A 153 16.37 27.06 -1.93
CA LYS A 153 16.75 25.64 -1.84
C LYS A 153 16.82 24.99 -3.22
N GLN A 154 15.86 25.31 -4.10
CA GLN A 154 15.81 24.77 -5.46
C GLN A 154 15.26 25.78 -6.48
N LEU A 155 16.18 26.41 -7.22
CA LEU A 155 15.87 27.51 -8.15
C LEU A 155 15.00 27.07 -9.35
N SER A 156 15.06 25.80 -9.74
CA SER A 156 14.32 25.25 -10.90
C SER A 156 12.94 24.70 -10.54
N HIS A 157 12.46 24.93 -9.33
CA HIS A 157 11.21 24.34 -8.85
C HIS A 157 9.98 24.95 -9.54
N SER A 158 9.37 24.21 -10.47
CA SER A 158 8.34 24.71 -11.38
C SER A 158 7.08 25.26 -10.70
N ILE A 159 6.55 24.58 -9.68
CA ILE A 159 5.34 25.03 -8.97
C ILE A 159 5.62 26.31 -8.18
N MET A 160 6.72 26.36 -7.41
CA MET A 160 7.14 27.56 -6.69
C MET A 160 7.36 28.76 -7.61
N LEU A 161 7.96 28.58 -8.79
CA LEU A 161 8.10 29.65 -9.78
C LEU A 161 6.74 30.16 -10.28
N LYS A 162 5.79 29.25 -10.54
CA LYS A 162 4.42 29.62 -10.95
C LYS A 162 3.67 30.34 -9.83
N LEU A 163 3.81 29.90 -8.57
CA LEU A 163 3.22 30.57 -7.40
C LEU A 163 3.83 31.95 -7.13
N LYS A 164 5.16 32.09 -7.30
CA LYS A 164 5.84 33.39 -7.25
C LYS A 164 5.23 34.34 -8.27
N ASN A 165 5.12 33.91 -9.53
CA ASN A 165 4.54 34.72 -10.59
C ASN A 165 3.09 35.11 -10.29
N TYR A 166 2.29 34.17 -9.74
CA TYR A 166 0.93 34.46 -9.30
C TYR A 166 0.90 35.57 -8.23
N CYS A 167 1.75 35.48 -7.20
CA CYS A 167 1.80 36.48 -6.12
C CYS A 167 2.19 37.86 -6.65
N LEU A 168 3.18 37.94 -7.56
CA LEU A 168 3.60 39.20 -8.17
C LEU A 168 2.48 39.83 -9.02
N GLU A 169 1.76 39.03 -9.80
CA GLU A 169 0.60 39.51 -10.58
C GLU A 169 -0.55 39.94 -9.67
N PHE A 170 -0.81 39.19 -8.60
CA PHE A 170 -1.81 39.56 -7.59
C PHE A 170 -1.46 40.89 -6.91
N ILE A 171 -0.21 41.05 -6.46
CA ILE A 171 0.31 42.30 -5.89
C ILE A 171 0.12 43.43 -6.88
N GLN A 172 0.57 43.27 -8.14
CA GLN A 172 0.42 44.29 -9.17
C GLN A 172 -1.03 44.77 -9.28
N ILE A 173 -1.98 43.84 -9.42
CA ILE A 173 -3.38 44.18 -9.62
C ILE A 173 -3.92 44.92 -8.40
N LYS A 174 -3.55 44.47 -7.19
CA LYS A 174 -3.94 45.12 -5.94
C LYS A 174 -3.28 46.47 -5.71
N LEU A 175 -2.08 46.73 -6.21
CA LEU A 175 -1.47 48.06 -6.16
C LEU A 175 -2.31 49.11 -6.91
N ARG A 176 -3.14 48.71 -7.89
CA ARG A 176 -4.07 49.62 -8.57
C ARG A 176 -5.31 49.95 -7.73
N GLU A 177 -5.68 49.07 -6.81
CA GLU A 177 -6.90 49.15 -6.00
C GLU A 177 -6.62 49.71 -4.59
N GLU A 178 -5.47 49.34 -4.00
CA GLU A 178 -5.16 49.48 -2.58
C GLU A 178 -3.78 50.12 -2.38
N SER A 179 -3.76 51.34 -1.85
CA SER A 179 -2.53 52.16 -1.74
C SER A 179 -1.54 51.73 -0.65
N TYR A 180 -1.92 50.81 0.24
CA TYR A 180 -1.08 50.43 1.39
C TYR A 180 0.01 49.42 1.01
N ILE A 181 -0.23 48.57 0.01
CA ILE A 181 0.73 47.55 -0.47
C ILE A 181 1.99 48.22 -1.05
N ILE A 182 1.83 49.39 -1.69
CA ILE A 182 2.94 50.19 -2.28
C ILE A 182 4.01 50.56 -1.23
N ARG A 183 3.65 50.61 0.06
CA ARG A 183 4.54 51.10 1.13
C ARG A 183 5.31 50.00 1.86
N ASP A 184 5.11 48.74 1.51
CA ASP A 184 5.84 47.65 2.17
C ASP A 184 7.29 47.60 1.66
N PRO A 185 8.29 47.89 2.50
CA PRO A 185 9.69 47.91 2.08
C PRO A 185 10.21 46.53 1.65
N ARG A 186 9.50 45.44 2.00
CA ARG A 186 9.87 44.08 1.61
C ARG A 186 9.65 43.81 0.12
N LEU A 187 8.93 44.68 -0.59
CA LEU A 187 8.68 44.57 -2.03
C LEU A 187 9.79 45.15 -2.92
N ILE A 188 10.70 45.95 -2.35
CA ILE A 188 11.80 46.61 -3.10
C ILE A 188 12.60 45.62 -3.97
N PRO A 189 12.96 44.40 -3.51
CA PRO A 189 13.68 43.44 -4.35
C PRO A 189 12.90 42.99 -5.60
N TYR A 190 11.59 43.14 -5.60
CA TYR A 190 10.68 42.66 -6.65
C TYR A 190 10.16 43.80 -7.54
N ASP A 191 10.58 45.05 -7.33
CA ASP A 191 10.07 46.22 -8.06
C ASP A 191 10.12 46.02 -9.58
N VAL A 192 11.24 45.51 -10.11
CA VAL A 192 11.40 45.26 -11.55
C VAL A 192 10.41 44.20 -12.03
N GLU A 193 10.30 43.07 -11.33
CA GLU A 193 9.38 41.98 -11.69
C GLU A 193 7.92 42.44 -11.61
N ILE A 194 7.55 43.25 -10.62
CA ILE A 194 6.20 43.81 -10.47
C ILE A 194 5.89 44.80 -11.60
N LEU A 195 6.85 45.66 -11.95
CA LEU A 195 6.70 46.65 -13.04
C LEU A 195 6.53 45.96 -14.40
N GLU A 196 7.21 44.84 -14.63
CA GLU A 196 7.03 44.04 -15.86
C GLU A 196 5.60 43.49 -16.01
N LYS A 197 4.86 43.35 -14.89
CA LYS A 197 3.45 42.91 -14.88
C LYS A 197 2.46 44.07 -14.98
N CYS A 198 2.90 45.33 -15.11
CA CYS A 198 2.02 46.50 -15.12
C CYS A 198 0.99 46.54 -16.26
N SER A 199 1.13 45.73 -17.31
CA SER A 199 0.14 45.59 -18.39
C SER A 199 -0.93 44.54 -18.09
N ASN A 200 -0.72 43.66 -17.11
CA ASN A 200 -1.64 42.57 -16.81
C ASN A 200 -2.92 43.12 -16.18
N THR A 201 -4.07 42.67 -16.69
CA THR A 201 -5.40 43.02 -16.14
C THR A 201 -6.06 41.85 -15.43
N THR A 202 -5.52 40.65 -15.60
CA THR A 202 -5.96 39.39 -15.00
C THR A 202 -4.74 38.59 -14.55
N ILE A 203 -4.91 37.76 -13.54
CA ILE A 203 -3.86 36.85 -13.08
C ILE A 203 -3.78 35.63 -14.02
N THR A 204 -2.57 35.21 -14.35
CA THR A 204 -2.32 34.04 -15.17
C THR A 204 -2.69 32.77 -14.38
N PRO A 205 -3.55 31.89 -14.92
CA PRO A 205 -3.88 30.65 -14.24
C PRO A 205 -2.66 29.74 -14.14
N ILE A 206 -2.50 29.06 -13.01
CA ILE A 206 -1.46 28.05 -12.82
C ILE A 206 -1.95 26.75 -13.46
N VAL A 207 -1.33 26.36 -14.57
CA VAL A 207 -1.58 25.09 -15.26
C VAL A 207 -0.37 24.19 -15.07
N LEU A 208 -0.57 22.99 -14.55
CA LEU A 208 0.48 21.97 -14.47
C LEU A 208 0.44 21.10 -15.74
N GLU A 209 1.60 20.68 -16.22
CA GLU A 209 1.68 19.79 -17.39
C GLU A 209 1.46 18.35 -16.93
N ASP A 210 0.42 17.71 -17.45
CA ASP A 210 0.11 16.31 -17.14
C ASP A 210 1.04 15.37 -17.92
N SER A 211 1.81 14.55 -17.21
CA SER A 211 2.24 13.27 -17.74
C SER A 211 1.21 12.23 -17.32
N ILE A 212 0.41 11.75 -18.26
CA ILE A 212 -0.52 10.65 -18.02
C ILE A 212 0.34 9.39 -17.88
N GLU A 213 0.71 9.02 -16.66
CA GLU A 213 1.09 7.65 -16.39
C GLU A 213 -0.19 6.83 -16.24
N ASN A 214 -0.31 5.74 -17.00
CA ASN A 214 -1.38 4.78 -16.79
C ASN A 214 -1.12 4.10 -15.43
N PRO A 215 -1.96 4.29 -14.41
CA PRO A 215 -1.74 3.66 -13.12
C PRO A 215 -1.77 2.15 -13.30
N ILE A 216 -0.72 1.47 -12.85
CA ILE A 216 -0.72 0.01 -12.77
C ILE A 216 -1.80 -0.37 -11.75
N PRO A 217 -2.70 -1.33 -12.06
CA PRO A 217 -3.67 -1.80 -11.09
C PRO A 217 -2.93 -2.22 -9.81
N PRO A 218 -3.33 -1.75 -8.62
CA PRO A 218 -2.62 -2.02 -7.37
C PRO A 218 -2.41 -3.50 -7.07
N ASP A 219 -3.38 -4.35 -7.44
CA ASP A 219 -3.26 -5.81 -7.34
C ASP A 219 -2.13 -6.39 -8.19
N GLU A 220 -1.82 -5.76 -9.33
CA GLU A 220 -0.70 -6.13 -10.20
C GLU A 220 0.64 -5.65 -9.62
N ILE A 221 0.64 -4.60 -8.80
CA ILE A 221 1.87 -4.09 -8.18
C ILE A 221 2.40 -5.05 -7.12
N ILE A 222 1.55 -5.52 -6.20
CA ILE A 222 1.96 -6.54 -5.21
C ILE A 222 2.43 -7.82 -5.91
N LYS A 223 1.69 -8.27 -6.92
CA LYS A 223 2.10 -9.42 -7.76
C LYS A 223 3.48 -9.22 -8.37
N SER A 224 3.82 -8.01 -8.83
CA SER A 224 5.13 -7.70 -9.42
C SER A 224 6.31 -7.84 -8.46
N LEU A 225 6.05 -7.83 -7.14
CA LEU A 225 7.08 -8.02 -6.10
C LEU A 225 7.33 -9.50 -5.78
N TRP A 226 6.55 -10.43 -6.36
CA TRP A 226 6.74 -11.86 -6.17
C TRP A 226 8.13 -12.30 -6.63
N ASN A 227 8.88 -12.93 -5.71
CA ASN A 227 10.21 -13.46 -5.99
C ASN A 227 11.22 -12.41 -6.50
N ASP A 228 11.02 -11.13 -6.19
CA ASP A 228 11.95 -10.05 -6.54
C ASP A 228 13.20 -10.10 -5.65
N LYS A 229 14.27 -10.70 -6.19
CA LYS A 229 15.56 -10.82 -5.49
C LYS A 229 16.20 -9.48 -5.14
N ARG A 230 15.90 -8.39 -5.88
CA ARG A 230 16.54 -7.10 -5.69
C ARG A 230 16.10 -6.42 -4.39
N THR A 231 14.83 -6.62 -4.02
CA THR A 231 14.17 -5.87 -2.95
C THR A 231 13.77 -6.73 -1.76
N SER A 232 13.85 -8.06 -1.90
CA SER A 232 13.51 -9.01 -0.84
C SER A 232 14.49 -8.95 0.33
N ASP A 233 13.94 -8.96 1.54
CA ASP A 233 14.69 -8.98 2.80
C ASP A 233 14.57 -10.33 3.54
N ILE A 234 13.83 -11.29 2.95
CA ILE A 234 13.74 -12.67 3.42
C ILE A 234 13.69 -13.64 2.23
N ARG A 235 14.27 -14.82 2.41
CA ARG A 235 14.13 -15.97 1.51
C ARG A 235 13.64 -17.20 2.27
N ILE A 236 12.82 -18.01 1.62
CA ILE A 236 12.19 -19.20 2.20
C ILE A 236 12.73 -20.42 1.49
N LYS A 237 13.27 -21.38 2.26
CA LYS A 237 13.85 -22.61 1.69
C LYS A 237 12.74 -23.62 1.36
N LEU A 238 12.65 -24.04 0.10
CA LEU A 238 11.74 -25.10 -0.34
C LEU A 238 12.43 -26.46 -0.28
N SER A 239 12.40 -27.08 0.89
CA SER A 239 13.03 -28.39 1.15
C SER A 239 12.43 -29.53 0.31
N HIS A 240 11.19 -29.39 -0.16
CA HIS A 240 10.51 -30.38 -1.00
C HIS A 240 10.98 -30.38 -2.47
N LYS A 241 11.72 -29.35 -2.93
CA LYS A 241 12.23 -29.27 -4.31
C LYS A 241 13.70 -29.72 -4.38
N LYS A 242 14.04 -30.53 -5.39
CA LYS A 242 15.35 -31.20 -5.57
C LYS A 242 16.58 -30.27 -5.67
N ASN A 243 16.39 -28.95 -5.80
CA ASN A 243 17.47 -27.98 -6.07
C ASN A 243 17.75 -26.98 -4.93
N ASN A 244 17.30 -27.21 -3.69
CA ASN A 244 17.41 -26.22 -2.61
C ASN A 244 16.89 -24.83 -3.06
N SER A 245 15.75 -24.81 -3.77
CA SER A 245 15.20 -23.58 -4.30
C SER A 245 14.70 -22.66 -3.19
N PHE A 246 14.81 -21.36 -3.41
CA PHE A 246 14.31 -20.34 -2.51
C PHE A 246 13.16 -19.56 -3.15
N ILE A 247 12.22 -19.12 -2.32
CA ILE A 247 11.29 -18.04 -2.66
C ILE A 247 11.81 -16.77 -2.00
N TYR A 248 12.02 -15.72 -2.78
CA TYR A 248 12.39 -14.40 -2.26
C TYR A 248 11.13 -13.62 -1.94
N ALA A 249 11.06 -13.05 -0.75
CA ALA A 249 9.89 -12.36 -0.24
C ALA A 249 10.25 -11.15 0.64
N HIS A 250 9.22 -10.43 1.06
CA HIS A 250 9.30 -9.23 1.87
C HIS A 250 8.63 -9.48 3.22
N ARG A 251 9.36 -9.29 4.32
CA ARG A 251 8.83 -9.43 5.68
C ARG A 251 7.61 -8.54 5.90
N THR A 252 7.58 -7.35 5.31
CA THR A 252 6.44 -6.44 5.40
C THR A 252 5.19 -7.02 4.75
N ILE A 253 5.28 -7.60 3.54
CA ILE A 253 4.12 -8.24 2.89
C ILE A 253 3.62 -9.44 3.71
N LEU A 254 4.54 -10.28 4.18
CA LEU A 254 4.20 -11.46 4.98
C LEU A 254 3.59 -11.09 6.34
N GLY A 255 4.21 -10.15 7.06
CA GLY A 255 3.75 -9.67 8.36
C GLY A 255 2.39 -8.97 8.29
N SER A 256 2.15 -8.21 7.22
CA SER A 256 0.86 -7.52 7.05
C SER A 256 -0.32 -8.46 6.75
N ARG A 257 -0.04 -9.67 6.27
CA ARG A 257 -1.04 -10.68 5.91
C ARG A 257 -1.16 -11.82 6.93
N GLY A 258 -0.16 -12.01 7.79
CA GLY A 258 -0.10 -13.13 8.74
C GLY A 258 0.45 -12.72 10.10
N LYS A 259 -0.36 -12.90 11.16
CA LYS A 259 0.03 -12.49 12.52
C LYS A 259 1.21 -13.27 13.08
N LEU A 260 1.34 -14.55 12.71
CA LEU A 260 2.49 -15.35 13.10
C LEU A 260 3.78 -14.80 12.49
N PHE A 261 3.77 -14.41 11.22
CA PHE A 261 4.92 -13.76 10.60
C PHE A 261 5.25 -12.45 11.28
N GLU A 262 4.25 -11.62 11.58
CA GLU A 262 4.47 -10.36 12.29
C GLU A 262 5.11 -10.60 13.67
N ALA A 263 4.58 -11.54 14.45
CA ALA A 263 5.15 -11.92 15.74
C ALA A 263 6.59 -12.46 15.60
N MET A 264 6.82 -13.36 14.63
CA MET A 264 8.13 -13.96 14.30
C MET A 264 9.16 -12.89 13.94
N PHE A 265 8.77 -11.89 13.16
CA PHE A 265 9.70 -10.85 12.73
C PHE A 265 9.91 -9.76 13.78
N ASN A 266 9.03 -9.65 14.77
CA ASN A 266 9.15 -8.71 15.89
C ASN A 266 9.91 -9.32 17.08
N SER A 267 9.97 -10.66 17.21
CA SER A 267 10.66 -11.34 18.32
C SER A 267 12.20 -11.24 18.29
N GLY A 268 12.77 -10.62 17.27
CA GLY A 268 14.21 -10.70 16.99
C GLY A 268 14.60 -12.10 16.50
N SER A 269 15.79 -12.24 15.91
CA SER A 269 16.31 -13.46 15.27
C SER A 269 16.64 -14.61 16.24
N GLN A 270 15.83 -14.80 17.28
CA GLN A 270 16.02 -15.82 18.31
C GLN A 270 15.34 -17.15 17.96
N LEU A 271 14.62 -17.21 16.84
CA LEU A 271 13.96 -18.42 16.37
C LEU A 271 14.93 -19.27 15.55
N GLU A 272 15.05 -20.56 15.86
CA GLU A 272 15.98 -21.49 15.19
C GLU A 272 15.74 -21.57 13.67
N ASP A 273 14.48 -21.39 13.27
CA ASP A 273 14.02 -21.46 11.88
C ASP A 273 14.32 -20.19 11.08
N LEU A 274 14.67 -19.06 11.73
CA LEU A 274 14.94 -17.78 11.08
C LEU A 274 16.40 -17.37 11.26
N LYS A 275 17.20 -17.54 10.20
CA LYS A 275 18.65 -17.26 10.23
C LYS A 275 19.00 -16.03 9.41
N TYR A 276 19.80 -15.13 9.96
CA TYR A 276 20.34 -14.00 9.20
C TYR A 276 21.63 -14.41 8.50
N ASP A 277 21.71 -14.19 7.19
CA ASP A 277 22.92 -14.38 6.40
C ASP A 277 23.66 -13.04 6.26
N GLU A 278 24.79 -12.89 6.94
CA GLU A 278 25.58 -11.65 6.93
C GLU A 278 26.19 -11.34 5.55
N LYS A 279 26.39 -12.33 4.69
CA LYS A 279 27.01 -12.10 3.36
C LYS A 279 26.03 -11.53 2.35
N ASP A 280 24.81 -12.07 2.40
CA ASP A 280 23.73 -11.69 1.49
C ASP A 280 22.80 -10.63 2.10
N GLU A 281 23.04 -10.24 3.36
CA GLU A 281 22.22 -9.30 4.16
C GLU A 281 20.72 -9.66 4.17
N ILE A 282 20.40 -10.95 4.19
CA ILE A 282 19.03 -11.47 4.02
C ILE A 282 18.68 -12.52 5.07
N PHE A 283 17.43 -12.50 5.54
CA PHE A 283 16.90 -13.56 6.40
C PHE A 283 16.58 -14.81 5.60
N THR A 284 16.79 -15.98 6.19
CA THR A 284 16.42 -17.28 5.63
C THR A 284 15.49 -18.00 6.60
N LEU A 285 14.25 -18.25 6.17
CA LEU A 285 13.30 -19.10 6.87
C LEU A 285 13.44 -20.54 6.38
N ILE A 286 13.68 -21.46 7.32
CA ILE A 286 13.88 -22.89 7.06
C ILE A 286 12.71 -23.66 7.68
N PRO A 287 11.77 -24.18 6.88
CA PRO A 287 10.68 -25.02 7.37
C PRO A 287 11.21 -26.30 8.03
N SER A 288 10.58 -26.72 9.13
CA SER A 288 11.00 -27.90 9.89
C SER A 288 10.76 -29.20 9.12
N THR A 289 9.68 -29.28 8.34
CA THR A 289 9.35 -30.45 7.50
C THR A 289 9.13 -30.08 6.02
N PRO A 290 9.22 -31.06 5.09
CA PRO A 290 8.84 -30.84 3.69
C PRO A 290 7.38 -30.39 3.52
N GLN A 291 6.48 -30.87 4.38
CA GLN A 291 5.07 -30.51 4.36
C GLN A 291 4.87 -29.04 4.75
N ASP A 292 5.56 -28.57 5.79
CA ASP A 292 5.55 -27.15 6.18
C ASP A 292 6.05 -26.27 5.03
N ALA A 293 7.06 -26.73 4.28
CA ALA A 293 7.57 -26.00 3.12
C ALA A 293 6.53 -25.86 2.00
N ILE A 294 5.66 -26.86 1.81
CA ILE A 294 4.57 -26.81 0.82
C ILE A 294 3.49 -25.83 1.28
N SER A 295 3.01 -25.96 2.52
CA SER A 295 2.02 -25.05 3.10
C SER A 295 2.51 -23.59 3.10
N LEU A 296 3.79 -23.39 3.42
CA LEU A 296 4.43 -22.08 3.38
C LEU A 296 4.51 -21.51 1.95
N GLU A 297 4.79 -22.33 0.93
CA GLU A 297 4.75 -21.88 -0.47
C GLU A 297 3.35 -21.36 -0.86
N TYR A 298 2.28 -22.05 -0.45
CA TYR A 298 0.90 -21.58 -0.68
C TYR A 298 0.60 -20.28 0.06
N ILE A 299 1.00 -20.18 1.35
CA ILE A 299 0.81 -18.97 2.15
C ILE A 299 1.54 -17.77 1.52
N VAL A 300 2.78 -17.94 1.08
CA VAL A 300 3.54 -16.85 0.46
C VAL A 300 2.91 -16.47 -0.88
N LYS A 301 2.47 -17.43 -1.70
CA LYS A 301 1.72 -17.13 -2.94
C LYS A 301 0.45 -16.35 -2.64
N TYR A 302 -0.28 -16.73 -1.58
CA TYR A 302 -1.47 -16.02 -1.14
C TYR A 302 -1.17 -14.55 -0.79
N CYS A 303 -0.14 -14.29 0.02
CA CYS A 303 0.25 -12.93 0.42
C CYS A 303 0.58 -12.00 -0.75
N TYR A 304 1.01 -12.57 -1.89
CA TYR A 304 1.39 -11.83 -3.10
C TYR A 304 0.30 -11.82 -4.19
N ASN A 305 -0.91 -12.31 -3.90
CA ASN A 305 -1.97 -12.49 -4.89
C ASN A 305 -1.53 -13.38 -6.08
N GLN A 306 -0.67 -14.36 -5.82
CA GLN A 306 -0.12 -15.34 -6.79
C GLN A 306 -0.71 -16.74 -6.62
N LEU A 307 -1.69 -16.91 -5.73
CA LEU A 307 -2.33 -18.20 -5.47
C LEU A 307 -3.43 -18.47 -6.51
N GLU A 308 -3.14 -19.36 -7.47
CA GLU A 308 -4.10 -19.74 -8.52
C GLU A 308 -4.91 -21.00 -8.15
N HIS A 309 -4.25 -22.01 -7.58
CA HIS A 309 -4.83 -23.31 -7.29
C HIS A 309 -4.21 -23.91 -6.02
N ILE A 310 -5.00 -24.65 -5.26
CA ILE A 310 -4.58 -25.45 -4.11
C ILE A 310 -4.86 -26.91 -4.46
N GLU A 311 -3.84 -27.76 -4.38
CA GLU A 311 -3.99 -29.19 -4.62
C GLU A 311 -4.67 -29.84 -3.42
N SER A 312 -5.65 -30.73 -3.67
CA SER A 312 -6.49 -31.32 -2.61
C SER A 312 -5.67 -32.06 -1.54
N GLU A 313 -4.56 -32.70 -1.93
CA GLU A 313 -3.65 -33.42 -1.02
C GLU A 313 -2.94 -32.48 -0.04
N HIS A 314 -2.80 -31.20 -0.38
CA HIS A 314 -2.16 -30.18 0.47
C HIS A 314 -3.15 -29.40 1.33
N ALA A 315 -4.45 -29.49 1.03
CA ALA A 315 -5.49 -28.66 1.66
C ALA A 315 -5.54 -28.80 3.18
N ALA A 316 -5.49 -30.03 3.70
CA ALA A 316 -5.56 -30.29 5.15
C ALA A 316 -4.42 -29.62 5.93
N SER A 317 -3.17 -29.83 5.47
CA SER A 317 -2.01 -29.19 6.09
C SER A 317 -2.06 -27.67 5.95
N LEU A 318 -2.49 -27.15 4.80
CA LEU A 318 -2.64 -25.72 4.58
C LEU A 318 -3.69 -25.09 5.51
N ILE A 319 -4.81 -25.76 5.78
CA ILE A 319 -5.84 -25.28 6.73
C ILE A 319 -5.23 -25.07 8.11
N LEU A 320 -4.47 -26.06 8.61
CA LEU A 320 -3.79 -25.95 9.90
C LEU A 320 -2.82 -24.76 9.91
N THR A 321 -1.91 -24.70 8.94
CA THR A 321 -0.88 -23.65 8.90
C THR A 321 -1.50 -22.25 8.70
N ALA A 322 -2.50 -22.11 7.83
CA ALA A 322 -3.20 -20.86 7.60
C ALA A 322 -4.01 -20.42 8.82
N SER A 323 -4.62 -21.36 9.57
CA SER A 323 -5.30 -21.04 10.82
C SER A 323 -4.34 -20.55 11.89
N VAL A 324 -3.15 -21.15 12.03
CA VAL A 324 -2.11 -20.67 12.96
C VAL A 324 -1.62 -19.27 12.56
N ASN A 325 -1.60 -18.96 11.27
CA ASN A 325 -1.26 -17.62 10.76
C ASN A 325 -2.43 -16.61 10.83
N GLU A 326 -3.59 -17.03 11.34
CA GLU A 326 -4.83 -16.25 11.39
C GLU A 326 -5.29 -15.73 10.01
N MET A 327 -5.29 -16.61 9.00
CA MET A 327 -5.67 -16.30 7.61
C MET A 327 -7.02 -16.94 7.22
N PRO A 328 -8.17 -16.43 7.69
CA PRO A 328 -9.48 -17.09 7.52
C PRO A 328 -9.92 -17.22 6.05
N GLU A 329 -9.56 -16.27 5.20
CA GLU A 329 -9.86 -16.33 3.77
C GLU A 329 -9.10 -17.47 3.07
N LEU A 330 -7.81 -17.65 3.39
CA LEU A 330 -7.01 -18.75 2.88
C LEU A 330 -7.50 -20.11 3.40
N VAL A 331 -7.93 -20.17 4.67
CA VAL A 331 -8.60 -21.35 5.24
C VAL A 331 -9.85 -21.70 4.43
N SER A 332 -10.70 -20.72 4.12
CA SER A 332 -11.90 -20.91 3.29
C SER A 332 -11.59 -21.38 1.87
N LEU A 333 -10.53 -20.84 1.24
CA LEU A 333 -10.06 -21.30 -0.07
C LEU A 333 -9.55 -22.73 -0.03
N ALA A 334 -8.78 -23.10 1.00
CA ALA A 334 -8.26 -24.44 1.19
C ALA A 334 -9.40 -25.46 1.42
N PHE A 335 -10.41 -25.12 2.23
CA PHE A 335 -11.60 -25.98 2.37
C PHE A 335 -12.30 -26.24 1.04
N LYS A 336 -12.45 -25.22 0.18
CA LYS A 336 -13.08 -25.36 -1.15
C LYS A 336 -12.27 -26.22 -2.12
N SER A 337 -10.97 -26.37 -1.91
CA SER A 337 -10.11 -27.23 -2.73
C SER A 337 -10.14 -28.71 -2.35
N ILE A 338 -10.77 -29.07 -1.22
CA ILE A 338 -10.89 -30.46 -0.80
C ILE A 338 -11.81 -31.20 -1.78
N HIS A 339 -11.26 -32.24 -2.41
CA HIS A 339 -11.98 -33.17 -3.25
C HIS A 339 -11.79 -34.58 -2.71
N ILE A 340 -12.91 -35.23 -2.36
CA ILE A 340 -12.92 -36.59 -1.83
C ILE A 340 -13.60 -37.51 -2.84
N ASP A 341 -12.94 -38.61 -3.16
CA ASP A 341 -13.48 -39.71 -3.95
C ASP A 341 -13.12 -41.06 -3.33
N CYS A 342 -13.64 -42.15 -3.91
CA CYS A 342 -13.38 -43.49 -3.40
C CYS A 342 -11.90 -43.90 -3.44
N SER A 343 -11.09 -43.28 -4.30
CA SER A 343 -9.67 -43.61 -4.46
C SER A 343 -8.78 -42.94 -3.42
N ASN A 344 -9.18 -41.77 -2.90
CA ASN A 344 -8.38 -40.99 -1.95
C ASN A 344 -8.96 -40.94 -0.52
N TYR A 345 -10.14 -41.51 -0.28
CA TYR A 345 -10.87 -41.42 0.98
C TYR A 345 -10.05 -41.80 2.22
N PHE A 346 -9.38 -42.96 2.20
CA PHE A 346 -8.61 -43.46 3.35
C PHE A 346 -7.34 -42.66 3.60
N GLU A 347 -6.63 -42.26 2.55
CA GLU A 347 -5.42 -41.43 2.65
C GLU A 347 -5.78 -40.04 3.20
N PHE A 348 -6.84 -39.44 2.66
CA PHE A 348 -7.34 -38.15 3.12
C PHE A 348 -7.78 -38.21 4.58
N ALA A 349 -8.55 -39.25 4.97
CA ALA A 349 -8.93 -39.47 6.37
C ALA A 349 -7.69 -39.49 7.26
N ASN A 350 -6.67 -40.27 6.92
CA ASN A 350 -5.49 -40.39 7.79
C ASN A 350 -4.61 -39.13 7.85
N SER A 351 -4.81 -38.16 6.95
CA SER A 351 -4.09 -36.87 6.98
C SER A 351 -4.77 -35.79 7.83
N LEU A 352 -6.03 -36.00 8.24
CA LEU A 352 -6.78 -35.04 9.03
C LEU A 352 -6.57 -35.23 10.54
N ASP A 353 -6.52 -34.10 11.25
CA ASP A 353 -6.55 -34.08 12.70
C ASP A 353 -8.00 -34.00 13.20
N PHE A 354 -8.57 -35.14 13.59
CA PHE A 354 -9.97 -35.22 14.01
C PHE A 354 -10.24 -34.66 15.42
N GLU A 355 -9.20 -34.35 16.18
CA GLU A 355 -9.34 -33.71 17.49
C GLU A 355 -9.40 -32.18 17.35
N ASN A 356 -9.10 -31.65 16.16
CA ASN A 356 -9.12 -30.22 15.89
C ASN A 356 -10.50 -29.77 15.39
N ASP A 357 -11.15 -28.90 16.17
CA ASP A 357 -12.48 -28.34 15.89
C ASP A 357 -12.59 -27.64 14.52
N LEU A 358 -11.46 -27.16 13.98
CA LEU A 358 -11.40 -26.55 12.64
C LEU A 358 -11.92 -27.50 11.55
N PHE A 359 -11.73 -28.81 11.71
CA PHE A 359 -12.14 -29.80 10.72
C PHE A 359 -13.55 -30.35 10.92
N SER A 360 -14.33 -29.84 11.88
CA SER A 360 -15.69 -30.35 12.17
C SER A 360 -16.57 -30.49 10.92
N ASP A 361 -16.58 -29.49 10.04
CA ASP A 361 -17.32 -29.51 8.78
C ASP A 361 -16.76 -30.54 7.79
N VAL A 362 -15.43 -30.65 7.66
CA VAL A 362 -14.79 -31.66 6.79
C VAL A 362 -15.06 -33.07 7.28
N ILE A 363 -15.02 -33.29 8.59
CA ILE A 363 -15.34 -34.58 9.20
C ILE A 363 -16.79 -34.94 8.86
N GLN A 364 -17.72 -33.98 8.89
CA GLN A 364 -19.11 -34.24 8.51
C GLN A 364 -19.22 -34.60 7.02
N ILE A 365 -18.50 -33.90 6.13
CA ILE A 365 -18.41 -34.24 4.70
C ILE A 365 -17.87 -35.66 4.50
N MET A 366 -16.81 -36.04 5.23
CA MET A 366 -16.26 -37.39 5.17
C MET A 366 -17.27 -38.46 5.60
N VAL A 367 -17.98 -38.22 6.71
CA VAL A 367 -19.03 -39.13 7.19
C VAL A 367 -20.12 -39.31 6.14
N ASP A 368 -20.62 -38.21 5.57
CA ASP A 368 -21.69 -38.26 4.58
C ASP A 368 -21.23 -38.93 3.28
N PHE A 369 -19.99 -38.68 2.84
CA PHE A 369 -19.39 -39.35 1.69
C PHE A 369 -19.25 -40.85 1.92
N GLY A 370 -18.69 -41.25 3.07
CA GLY A 370 -18.51 -42.66 3.45
C GLY A 370 -19.83 -43.42 3.56
N VAL A 371 -20.90 -42.76 4.01
CA VAL A 371 -22.25 -43.32 4.03
C VAL A 371 -22.79 -43.53 2.61
N ASN A 372 -22.66 -42.53 1.74
CA ASN A 372 -23.18 -42.60 0.37
C ASN A 372 -22.44 -43.64 -0.50
N HIS A 373 -21.15 -43.85 -0.25
CA HIS A 373 -20.31 -44.79 -1.02
C HIS A 373 -19.94 -46.06 -0.23
N ARG A 374 -20.75 -46.43 0.78
CA ARG A 374 -20.41 -47.51 1.71
C ARG A 374 -20.04 -48.84 1.03
N HIS A 375 -20.70 -49.17 -0.08
CA HIS A 375 -20.50 -50.43 -0.81
C HIS A 375 -19.24 -50.42 -1.68
N GLU A 376 -18.71 -49.24 -2.00
CA GLU A 376 -17.48 -49.11 -2.75
C GLU A 376 -16.27 -49.06 -1.81
N LEU A 377 -16.44 -48.39 -0.66
CA LEU A 377 -15.38 -48.14 0.31
C LEU A 377 -15.18 -49.26 1.32
N PHE A 378 -16.25 -49.93 1.78
CA PHE A 378 -16.21 -50.86 2.91
C PHE A 378 -16.73 -52.24 2.48
N ASN A 379 -15.88 -52.98 1.77
CA ASN A 379 -16.20 -54.33 1.31
C ASN A 379 -15.86 -55.38 2.36
N GLU A 380 -14.85 -55.10 3.18
CA GLU A 380 -14.40 -55.94 4.28
C GLU A 380 -14.57 -55.20 5.61
N ASN A 381 -14.88 -55.94 6.68
CA ASN A 381 -15.03 -55.33 8.01
C ASN A 381 -13.73 -54.65 8.50
N SER A 382 -12.57 -55.07 8.00
CA SER A 382 -11.26 -54.49 8.30
C SER A 382 -11.02 -53.14 7.63
N ASP A 383 -11.84 -52.73 6.67
CA ASP A 383 -11.67 -51.42 6.00
C ASP A 383 -11.94 -50.26 6.98
N LEU A 384 -12.84 -50.46 7.94
CA LEU A 384 -13.12 -49.48 9.00
C LEU A 384 -11.95 -49.30 10.00
N ASP A 385 -11.07 -50.30 10.11
CA ASP A 385 -9.90 -50.24 10.98
C ASP A 385 -8.78 -49.38 10.37
N GLN A 386 -8.85 -49.08 9.08
CA GLN A 386 -7.91 -48.19 8.39
C GLN A 386 -8.21 -46.70 8.62
N LEU A 387 -9.32 -46.38 9.30
CA LEU A 387 -9.75 -45.02 9.57
C LEU A 387 -9.38 -44.59 10.99
N PRO A 388 -9.18 -43.28 11.21
CA PRO A 388 -9.08 -42.72 12.54
C PRO A 388 -10.29 -43.09 13.41
N ALA A 389 -10.04 -43.42 14.67
CA ALA A 389 -11.06 -43.99 15.57
C ALA A 389 -12.32 -43.11 15.71
N SER A 390 -12.14 -41.79 15.72
CA SER A 390 -13.23 -40.81 15.78
C SER A 390 -14.14 -40.86 14.55
N LEU A 391 -13.58 -40.99 13.34
CA LEU A 391 -14.33 -41.13 12.09
C LEU A 391 -15.01 -42.50 12.01
N SER A 392 -14.27 -43.56 12.31
CA SER A 392 -14.78 -44.94 12.33
C SER A 392 -15.99 -45.06 13.27
N HIS A 393 -15.90 -44.51 14.47
CA HIS A 393 -17.02 -44.49 15.41
C HIS A 393 -18.25 -43.75 14.86
N LYS A 394 -18.08 -42.56 14.27
CA LYS A 394 -19.18 -41.80 13.65
C LYS A 394 -19.85 -42.58 12.52
N LEU A 395 -19.08 -43.26 11.68
CA LEU A 395 -19.58 -44.10 10.58
C LEU A 395 -20.36 -45.30 11.10
N VAL A 396 -19.84 -46.02 12.10
CA VAL A 396 -20.54 -47.16 12.72
C VAL A 396 -21.89 -46.74 13.29
N VAL A 397 -21.95 -45.60 13.99
CA VAL A 397 -23.20 -45.05 14.50
C VAL A 397 -24.18 -44.73 13.37
N LYS A 398 -23.70 -44.15 12.25
CA LYS A 398 -24.55 -43.86 11.09
C LYS A 398 -25.05 -45.13 10.41
N PHE A 399 -24.18 -46.12 10.20
CA PHE A 399 -24.54 -47.42 9.60
C PHE A 399 -25.56 -48.19 10.43
N ALA A 400 -25.47 -48.14 11.76
CA ALA A 400 -26.42 -48.80 12.64
C ALA A 400 -27.82 -48.14 12.64
N ASN A 401 -27.93 -46.89 12.19
CA ASN A 401 -29.18 -46.11 12.16
C ASN A 401 -29.83 -46.06 10.76
N MET A 402 -29.28 -46.78 9.78
CA MET A 402 -29.81 -46.94 8.42
C MET A 402 -30.32 -48.36 8.22
#